data_AF-A0A6P0YKZ1-F1
#
_entry.id   AF-A0A6P0YKZ1-F1
#
_cell.length_a   1.000
_cell.length_b   1.000
_cell.length_c   1.000
_cell.angle_alpha   90.00
_cell.angle_beta   90.00
_cell.angle_gamma   90.00
#
_symmetry.space_group_name_H-M   'P 1'
#
loop_
_entity.id
_entity.type
_entity.pdbx_description
1 polymer ?
#
loop_
_entity_poly.entity_id
_entity_poly.type
_entity_poly.pdbx_seq_one_letter_code
_entity_poly.pdbx_strand_id
1 'polypeptide(L)'
;ATVEISEEINPRAYAAEMSRQRLNQHLKIDFSAVSDTEMLDAISYFIFPNIMSWPGVGQPLQFRFRPYGANPDFCIMDVLLLQPLPPGMTPPTANINWLTSEQNWSDAPELMTLGPVLDQDISNLLQLQKGLKASAKPGITLGNYQESRIRHFHQVLDKYLS
;
A
#
# COMPACT_ATOMS: atom_id res chain seq x y z
N ALA A 1 20.40 -4.25 16.02
CA ALA A 1 21.28 -5.33 16.49
C ALA A 1 21.31 -6.40 15.42
N THR A 2 22.49 -6.84 14.99
CA THR A 2 22.63 -7.97 14.06
C THR A 2 22.31 -9.25 14.85
N VAL A 3 21.35 -10.04 14.36
CA VAL A 3 21.02 -11.33 14.96
C VAL A 3 21.85 -12.38 14.24
N GLU A 4 22.73 -13.07 14.96
CA GLU A 4 23.42 -14.24 14.41
C GLU A 4 22.44 -15.41 14.40
N ILE A 5 22.11 -15.88 13.20
CA ILE A 5 21.24 -17.05 12.98
C ILE A 5 22.17 -18.23 12.69
N SER A 6 22.00 -19.34 13.40
CA SER A 6 22.73 -20.59 13.11
C SER A 6 22.53 -20.97 11.63
N GLU A 7 23.57 -21.48 10.97
CA GLU A 7 23.50 -21.92 9.56
C GLU A 7 22.44 -23.02 9.34
N GLU A 8 22.04 -23.72 10.39
CA GLU A 8 21.00 -24.76 10.35
C GLU A 8 19.56 -24.19 10.30
N ILE A 9 19.37 -22.90 10.56
CA ILE A 9 18.05 -22.26 10.61
C ILE A 9 17.76 -21.55 9.29
N ASN A 10 16.63 -21.86 8.68
CA ASN A 10 16.14 -21.13 7.51
C ASN A 10 15.84 -19.66 7.89
N PRO A 11 16.56 -18.67 7.33
CA PRO A 11 16.42 -17.26 7.74
C PRO A 11 15.02 -16.69 7.52
N ARG A 12 14.32 -17.16 6.48
CA ARG A 12 12.96 -16.70 6.18
C ARG A 12 11.95 -17.25 7.19
N ALA A 13 12.04 -18.53 7.50
CA ALA A 13 11.19 -19.15 8.52
C ALA A 13 11.41 -18.49 9.90
N TYR A 14 12.67 -18.20 10.23
CA TYR A 14 13.02 -17.46 11.44
C TYR A 14 12.41 -16.05 11.46
N ALA A 15 12.55 -15.28 10.37
CA ALA A 15 11.96 -13.95 10.28
C ALA A 15 10.42 -13.99 10.40
N ALA A 16 9.77 -14.99 9.80
CA ALA A 16 8.33 -15.18 9.90
C ALA A 16 7.90 -15.47 11.35
N GLU A 17 8.64 -16.34 12.04
CA GLU A 17 8.38 -16.67 13.44
C GLU A 17 8.57 -15.45 14.35
N MET A 18 9.62 -14.66 14.15
CA MET A 18 9.80 -13.40 14.88
C MET A 18 8.65 -12.41 14.62
N SER A 19 8.15 -12.34 13.38
CA SER A 19 6.98 -11.54 13.02
C SER A 19 5.72 -12.03 13.75
N ARG A 20 5.46 -13.34 13.77
CA ARG A 20 4.35 -13.97 14.48
C ARG A 20 4.39 -13.66 15.97
N GLN A 21 5.53 -13.86 16.62
CA GLN A 21 5.70 -13.60 18.05
C GLN A 21 5.42 -12.14 18.39
N ARG A 22 6.00 -11.20 17.62
CA ARG A 22 5.79 -9.75 17.82
C ARG A 22 4.32 -9.37 17.67
N LEU A 23 3.65 -9.86 16.62
CA LEU A 23 2.25 -9.55 16.34
C LEU A 23 1.31 -10.22 17.34
N ASN A 24 1.56 -11.47 17.73
CA ASN A 24 0.81 -12.15 18.77
C ASN A 24 0.92 -11.40 20.11
N GLN A 25 2.11 -10.93 20.49
CA GLN A 25 2.30 -10.14 21.71
C GLN A 25 1.49 -8.85 21.71
N HIS A 26 1.40 -8.17 20.57
CA HIS A 26 0.69 -6.89 20.46
C HIS A 26 -0.82 -7.06 20.30
N LEU A 27 -1.25 -7.97 19.42
CA LEU A 27 -2.64 -8.13 19.01
C LEU A 27 -3.37 -9.22 19.80
N LYS A 28 -2.67 -10.11 20.51
CA LYS A 28 -3.25 -11.27 21.22
C LYS A 28 -4.04 -12.22 20.31
N ILE A 29 -3.58 -12.37 19.06
CA ILE A 29 -4.14 -13.28 18.06
C ILE A 29 -3.15 -14.41 17.78
N ASP A 30 -3.64 -15.64 17.69
CA ASP A 30 -2.83 -16.78 17.26
C ASP A 30 -2.63 -16.75 15.74
N PHE A 31 -1.36 -16.67 15.32
CA PHE A 31 -0.95 -16.66 13.92
C PHE A 31 -0.22 -17.96 13.52
N SER A 32 -0.29 -19.01 14.35
CA SER A 32 0.36 -20.30 14.10
C SER A 32 -0.07 -20.96 12.78
N ALA A 33 -1.32 -20.72 12.36
CA ALA A 33 -1.88 -21.23 11.11
C ALA A 33 -1.63 -20.33 9.88
N VAL A 34 -1.05 -19.14 10.06
CA VAL A 34 -0.80 -18.18 8.97
C VAL A 34 0.54 -18.47 8.31
N SER A 35 0.57 -18.46 6.98
CA SER A 35 1.77 -18.81 6.21
C SER A 35 2.90 -17.80 6.39
N ASP A 36 4.16 -18.23 6.23
CA ASP A 36 5.33 -17.33 6.25
C ASP A 36 5.18 -16.18 5.22
N THR A 37 4.53 -16.46 4.09
CA THR A 37 4.26 -15.49 3.04
C THR A 37 3.28 -14.41 3.48
N GLU A 38 2.18 -14.76 4.13
CA GLU A 38 1.25 -13.78 4.69
C GLU A 38 1.85 -12.98 5.87
N MET A 39 2.83 -13.56 6.56
CA MET A 39 3.55 -12.90 7.67
C MET A 39 4.64 -11.92 7.21
N LEU A 40 5.21 -12.11 6.03
CA LEU A 40 6.41 -11.39 5.58
C LEU A 40 6.26 -10.64 4.26
N ASP A 41 5.55 -11.21 3.28
CA ASP A 41 5.58 -10.70 1.91
C ASP A 41 4.60 -9.55 1.71
N ALA A 42 5.02 -8.56 0.93
CA ALA A 42 4.15 -7.50 0.45
C ALA A 42 3.34 -7.98 -0.78
N ILE A 43 2.42 -8.91 -0.54
CA ILE A 43 1.52 -9.42 -1.58
C ILE A 43 0.53 -8.31 -1.93
N SER A 44 0.55 -7.84 -3.18
CA SER A 44 -0.30 -6.73 -3.61
C SER A 44 -1.35 -7.19 -4.61
N TYR A 45 -2.60 -6.82 -4.38
CA TYR A 45 -3.68 -6.97 -5.33
C TYR A 45 -4.19 -5.60 -5.77
N PHE A 46 -4.46 -5.47 -7.08
CA PHE A 46 -5.16 -4.32 -7.61
C PHE A 46 -6.59 -4.72 -7.93
N ILE A 47 -7.55 -4.11 -7.24
CA ILE A 47 -8.97 -4.30 -7.46
C ILE A 47 -9.44 -3.10 -8.28
N PHE A 48 -9.66 -3.34 -9.57
CA PHE A 48 -10.15 -2.32 -10.49
C PHE A 48 -11.51 -1.75 -10.00
N PRO A 49 -11.71 -0.42 -10.03
CA PRO A 49 -10.88 0.57 -10.72
C PRO A 49 -9.81 1.25 -9.85
N ASN A 50 -9.83 1.11 -8.53
CA ASN A 50 -9.13 2.08 -7.69
C ASN A 50 -8.71 1.63 -6.28
N ILE A 51 -8.68 0.33 -5.98
CA ILE A 51 -8.25 -0.17 -4.68
C ILE A 51 -6.96 -0.97 -4.85
N MET A 52 -5.94 -0.64 -4.06
CA MET A 52 -4.73 -1.45 -3.90
C MET A 52 -4.76 -2.08 -2.52
N SER A 53 -4.64 -3.41 -2.47
CA SER A 53 -4.76 -4.18 -1.25
C SER A 53 -3.53 -5.01 -0.97
N TRP A 54 -2.99 -4.85 0.23
CA TRP A 54 -2.00 -5.76 0.81
C TRP A 54 -2.65 -6.50 1.97
N PRO A 55 -3.11 -7.75 1.78
CA PRO A 55 -3.81 -8.50 2.82
C PRO A 55 -2.86 -9.17 3.83
N GLY A 56 -1.54 -9.03 3.65
CA GLY A 56 -0.55 -9.60 4.55
C GLY A 56 -0.67 -9.03 5.96
N VAL A 57 -0.61 -9.90 6.97
CA VAL A 57 -0.76 -9.52 8.38
C VAL A 57 0.38 -8.61 8.83
N GLY A 58 1.59 -8.84 8.31
CA GLY A 58 2.77 -8.04 8.64
C GLY A 58 2.73 -6.61 8.09
N GLN A 59 1.93 -6.36 7.05
CA GLN A 59 1.82 -5.07 6.35
C GLN A 59 0.36 -4.86 5.88
N PRO A 60 -0.59 -4.58 6.79
CA PRO A 60 -2.01 -4.56 6.47
C PRO A 60 -2.46 -3.23 5.83
N LEU A 61 -1.82 -2.87 4.73
CA LEU A 61 -1.95 -1.60 4.05
C LEU A 61 -3.02 -1.66 2.95
N GLN A 62 -3.87 -0.65 2.87
CA GLN A 62 -4.82 -0.49 1.77
C GLN A 62 -4.76 0.94 1.24
N PHE A 63 -4.74 1.08 -0.09
CA PHE A 63 -4.94 2.37 -0.74
C PHE A 63 -6.26 2.38 -1.52
N ARG A 64 -6.93 3.52 -1.50
CA ARG A 64 -8.08 3.77 -2.38
C ARG A 64 -7.96 5.15 -3.00
N PHE A 65 -8.06 5.22 -4.33
CA PHE A 65 -7.95 6.47 -5.09
C PHE A 65 -9.31 6.91 -5.63
N ARG A 66 -9.90 7.94 -5.05
CA ARG A 66 -11.25 8.41 -5.41
C ARG A 66 -11.17 9.68 -6.28
N PRO A 67 -12.03 9.84 -7.29
CA PRO A 67 -12.15 11.11 -8.00
C PRO A 67 -12.47 12.26 -7.05
N TYR A 68 -11.88 13.44 -7.29
CA TYR A 68 -12.28 14.67 -6.60
C TYR A 68 -13.29 15.44 -7.46
N GLY A 69 -14.57 15.07 -7.35
CA GLY A 69 -15.61 15.57 -8.23
C GLY A 69 -15.32 15.21 -9.69
N ALA A 70 -15.47 16.19 -10.59
CA ALA A 70 -15.14 16.05 -12.01
C ALA A 70 -13.74 16.61 -12.37
N ASN A 71 -12.90 16.90 -11.38
CA ASN A 71 -11.59 17.48 -11.61
C ASN A 71 -10.55 16.39 -11.92
N PRO A 72 -10.01 16.29 -13.14
CA PRO A 72 -9.05 15.26 -13.51
C PRO A 72 -7.65 15.47 -12.90
N ASP A 73 -7.39 16.64 -12.30
CA ASP A 73 -6.11 16.97 -11.67
C ASP A 73 -6.06 16.67 -10.18
N PHE A 74 -7.18 16.25 -9.60
CA PHE A 74 -7.29 15.99 -8.17
C PHE A 74 -7.96 14.64 -7.92
N CYS A 75 -7.44 13.96 -6.90
CA CYS A 75 -8.04 12.76 -6.36
C CYS A 75 -7.95 12.80 -4.84
N ILE A 76 -8.76 11.99 -4.18
CA ILE A 76 -8.65 11.70 -2.75
C ILE A 76 -7.96 10.35 -2.62
N MET A 77 -6.78 10.33 -2.02
CA MET A 77 -6.08 9.10 -1.66
C MET A 77 -6.42 8.75 -0.22
N ASP A 78 -7.09 7.62 -0.02
CA ASP A 78 -7.27 7.05 1.31
C ASP A 78 -6.12 6.09 1.60
N VAL A 79 -5.47 6.25 2.76
CA VAL A 79 -4.50 5.30 3.30
C VAL A 79 -5.14 4.64 4.52
N LEU A 80 -5.40 3.34 4.43
CA LEU A 80 -6.01 2.57 5.51
C LEU A 80 -5.04 1.52 6.03
N LEU A 81 -4.84 1.50 7.35
CA LEU A 81 -4.10 0.46 8.06
C LEU A 81 -5.10 -0.47 8.76
N LEU A 82 -5.35 -1.64 8.17
CA LEU A 82 -6.43 -2.56 8.58
C LEU A 82 -5.88 -3.79 9.31
N GLN A 83 -5.53 -3.62 10.58
CA GLN A 83 -5.02 -4.73 11.40
C GLN A 83 -6.11 -5.76 11.73
N PRO A 84 -5.74 -7.06 11.88
CA PRO A 84 -6.69 -8.07 12.33
C PRO A 84 -7.15 -7.79 13.76
N LEU A 85 -8.38 -8.20 14.05
CA LEU A 85 -9.01 -8.03 15.35
C LEU A 85 -9.06 -9.34 16.13
N PRO A 86 -8.87 -9.32 17.46
CA PRO A 86 -9.17 -10.46 18.31
C PRO A 86 -10.62 -10.92 18.16
N PRO A 87 -10.90 -12.22 18.28
CA PRO A 87 -12.27 -12.72 18.28
C PRO A 87 -13.14 -12.00 19.32
N GLY A 88 -14.31 -11.53 18.91
CA GLY A 88 -15.27 -10.84 19.77
C GLY A 88 -14.93 -9.37 20.10
N MET A 89 -13.84 -8.83 19.56
CA MET A 89 -13.53 -7.40 19.66
C MET A 89 -14.10 -6.64 18.46
N THR A 90 -14.73 -5.49 18.72
CA THR A 90 -15.14 -4.55 17.68
C THR A 90 -14.74 -3.15 18.13
N PRO A 91 -13.63 -2.60 17.62
CA PRO A 91 -13.21 -1.25 17.98
C PRO A 91 -14.21 -0.22 17.42
N PRO A 92 -14.28 0.99 18.01
CA PRO A 92 -14.98 2.09 17.39
C PRO A 92 -14.37 2.40 16.02
N THR A 93 -15.17 3.00 15.13
CA THR A 93 -14.68 3.48 13.84
C THR A 93 -13.49 4.41 14.04
N ALA A 94 -12.42 4.20 13.28
CA ALA A 94 -11.25 5.07 13.32
C ALA A 94 -11.62 6.49 12.90
N ASN A 95 -11.06 7.48 13.60
CA ASN A 95 -11.17 8.87 13.17
C ASN A 95 -10.40 9.08 11.86
N ILE A 96 -10.96 9.89 10.98
CA ILE A 96 -10.30 10.25 9.72
C ILE A 96 -9.38 11.44 9.99
N ASN A 97 -8.09 11.28 9.73
CA ASN A 97 -7.15 12.40 9.63
C ASN A 97 -7.11 12.89 8.18
N TRP A 98 -7.61 14.10 7.94
CA TRP A 98 -7.62 14.71 6.62
C TRP A 98 -6.38 15.58 6.44
N LEU A 99 -5.56 15.26 5.44
CA LEU A 99 -4.44 16.08 5.01
C LEU A 99 -4.83 16.90 3.77
N THR A 100 -4.38 18.15 3.69
CA THR A 100 -4.47 18.96 2.46
C THR A 100 -3.31 18.67 1.52
N SER A 101 -3.38 19.19 0.29
CA SER A 101 -2.30 19.06 -0.71
C SER A 101 -0.99 19.74 -0.33
N GLU A 102 -1.01 20.61 0.67
CA GLU A 102 0.16 21.36 1.16
C GLU A 102 0.82 20.68 2.36
N GLN A 103 0.18 19.68 2.95
CA GLN A 103 0.70 18.91 4.08
C GLN A 103 1.43 17.67 3.59
N ASN A 104 2.44 17.25 4.35
CA ASN A 104 3.14 16.01 4.05
C ASN A 104 2.42 14.82 4.71
N TRP A 105 2.52 13.64 4.10
CA TRP A 105 2.11 12.40 4.73
C TRP A 105 2.93 12.10 5.99
N SER A 106 4.18 12.54 6.06
CA SER A 106 4.98 12.48 7.29
C SER A 106 4.40 13.27 8.47
N ASP A 107 3.50 14.23 8.22
CA ASP A 107 2.85 15.01 9.28
C ASP A 107 1.77 14.19 10.01
N ALA A 108 1.34 13.06 9.43
CA ALA A 108 0.42 12.10 10.03
C ALA A 108 1.20 11.02 10.81
N PRO A 109 1.33 11.13 12.16
CA PRO A 109 2.16 10.23 12.95
C PRO A 109 1.72 8.76 12.89
N GLU A 110 0.44 8.50 12.63
CA GLU A 110 -0.13 7.16 12.47
C GLU A 110 0.45 6.39 11.27
N LEU A 111 1.03 7.08 10.30
CA LEU A 111 1.68 6.44 9.15
C LEU A 111 3.12 6.01 9.43
N MET A 112 3.72 6.46 10.54
CA MET A 112 5.06 6.06 10.96
C MET A 112 6.07 6.14 9.79
N THR A 113 6.74 5.03 9.47
CA THR A 113 7.73 4.95 8.38
C THR A 113 7.12 5.05 6.98
N LEU A 114 5.81 4.87 6.82
CA LEU A 114 5.13 4.98 5.52
C LEU A 114 5.00 6.44 5.07
N GLY A 115 4.84 7.39 6.00
CA GLY A 115 4.67 8.81 5.68
C GLY A 115 5.77 9.35 4.75
N PRO A 116 7.06 9.26 5.15
CA PRO A 116 8.17 9.72 4.31
C PRO A 116 8.33 8.99 2.97
N VAL A 117 7.81 7.76 2.84
CA VAL A 117 7.80 7.01 1.57
C VAL A 117 6.72 7.59 0.65
N LEU A 118 5.52 7.83 1.19
CA LEU A 118 4.44 8.46 0.44
C LEU A 118 4.80 9.88 -0.01
N ASP A 119 5.53 10.65 0.80
CA ASP A 119 6.00 11.98 0.40
C ASP A 119 6.91 11.93 -0.84
N GLN A 120 7.75 10.91 -0.95
CA GLN A 120 8.58 10.68 -2.14
C GLN A 120 7.73 10.32 -3.36
N ASP A 121 6.74 9.44 -3.19
CA ASP A 121 5.83 9.02 -4.26
C ASP A 121 5.01 10.21 -4.79
N ILE A 122 4.44 11.04 -3.89
CA ILE A 122 3.64 12.20 -4.26
C ILE A 122 4.49 13.27 -4.95
N SER A 123 5.70 13.55 -4.47
CA SER A 123 6.63 14.47 -5.13
C SER A 123 6.90 14.05 -6.58
N ASN A 124 7.06 12.75 -6.83
CA ASN A 124 7.24 12.21 -8.18
C ASN A 124 5.95 12.31 -9.01
N LEU A 125 4.80 11.98 -8.43
CA LEU A 125 3.50 12.04 -9.10
C LEU A 125 3.18 13.46 -9.60
N LEU A 126 3.42 14.47 -8.78
CA LEU A 126 3.19 15.87 -9.14
C LEU A 126 4.08 16.32 -10.31
N GLN A 127 5.33 15.87 -10.34
CA GLN A 127 6.24 16.15 -11.46
C GLN A 127 5.81 15.40 -12.73
N LEU A 128 5.38 14.15 -12.60
CA LEU A 128 4.86 13.34 -13.69
C LEU A 128 3.63 13.99 -14.33
N GLN A 129 2.65 14.42 -13.53
CA GLN A 129 1.44 15.10 -14.04
C GLN A 129 1.78 16.38 -14.82
N LYS A 130 2.71 17.19 -14.30
CA LYS A 130 3.20 18.39 -15.02
C LYS A 130 3.87 18.02 -16.35
N GLY A 131 4.70 16.99 -16.35
CA GLY A 131 5.36 16.49 -17.56
C GLY A 131 4.39 15.95 -18.61
N LEU A 132 3.38 15.19 -18.19
CA LEU A 132 2.35 14.66 -19.09
C LEU A 132 1.57 15.77 -19.80
N LYS A 133 1.21 16.83 -19.08
CA LYS A 133 0.52 18.00 -19.65
C LYS A 133 1.39 18.82 -20.59
N ALA A 134 2.68 18.93 -20.30
CA ALA A 134 3.62 19.68 -21.13
C ALA A 134 4.13 18.89 -22.35
N SER A 135 3.89 17.57 -22.39
CA SER A 135 4.35 16.70 -23.45
C SER A 135 3.69 17.03 -24.79
N ALA A 136 4.50 17.24 -25.84
CA ALA A 136 4.01 17.33 -27.22
C ALA A 136 3.65 15.96 -27.82
N LYS A 137 4.02 14.86 -27.15
CA LYS A 137 3.70 13.51 -27.61
C LYS A 137 2.25 13.17 -27.24
N PRO A 138 1.44 12.61 -28.15
CA PRO A 138 0.01 12.33 -27.92
C PRO A 138 -0.27 11.20 -26.90
N GLY A 139 0.75 10.66 -26.24
CA GLY A 139 0.62 9.59 -25.26
C GLY A 139 1.96 9.19 -24.66
N ILE A 140 1.96 8.19 -23.77
CA ILE A 140 3.15 7.75 -23.02
C ILE A 140 3.84 6.55 -23.69
N THR A 141 5.15 6.40 -23.48
CA THR A 141 5.86 5.15 -23.80
C THR A 141 5.98 4.37 -22.51
N LEU A 142 5.47 3.14 -22.50
CA LEU A 142 5.59 2.23 -21.36
C LEU A 142 6.64 1.16 -21.66
N GLY A 143 7.51 0.89 -20.69
CA GLY A 143 8.42 -0.24 -20.65
C GLY A 143 7.70 -1.57 -20.87
N ASN A 144 8.36 -2.47 -21.57
CA ASN A 144 7.73 -3.71 -22.03
C ASN A 144 7.35 -4.63 -20.85
N TYR A 145 8.27 -4.84 -19.91
CA TYR A 145 8.08 -5.77 -18.80
C TYR A 145 7.53 -5.09 -17.55
N GLN A 146 8.25 -4.07 -17.04
CA GLN A 146 7.98 -3.46 -15.73
C GLN A 146 6.63 -2.71 -15.65
N GLU A 147 6.16 -2.16 -16.77
CA GLU A 147 4.95 -1.34 -16.82
C GLU A 147 3.77 -2.05 -17.52
N SER A 148 3.86 -3.37 -17.66
CA SER A 148 2.80 -4.22 -18.21
C SER A 148 1.46 -4.05 -17.47
N ARG A 149 1.50 -3.88 -16.14
CA ARG A 149 0.30 -3.64 -15.31
C ARG A 149 -0.38 -2.29 -15.61
N ILE A 150 0.39 -1.23 -15.85
CA ILE A 150 -0.15 0.09 -16.23
C ILE A 150 -0.83 -0.01 -17.59
N ARG A 151 -0.18 -0.68 -18.56
CA ARG A 151 -0.75 -0.94 -19.89
C ARG A 151 -2.07 -1.72 -19.79
N HIS A 152 -2.09 -2.78 -18.98
CA HIS A 152 -3.29 -3.58 -18.76
C HIS A 152 -4.42 -2.76 -18.12
N PHE A 153 -4.11 -1.92 -17.12
CA PHE A 153 -5.09 -1.03 -16.51
C PHE A 153 -5.79 -0.14 -17.54
N HIS A 154 -5.03 0.53 -18.41
CA HIS A 154 -5.60 1.38 -19.46
C HIS A 154 -6.45 0.59 -20.47
N GLN A 155 -6.00 -0.60 -20.89
CA GLN A 155 -6.79 -1.47 -21.77
C GLN A 155 -8.12 -1.92 -21.15
N VAL A 156 -8.14 -2.15 -19.83
CA VAL A 156 -9.38 -2.48 -19.12
C VAL A 156 -10.27 -1.24 -19.01
N LEU A 157 -9.69 -0.10 -18.63
CA LEU A 157 -10.42 1.17 -18.55
C LEU A 157 -11.09 1.53 -19.88
N ASP A 158 -10.38 1.42 -21.00
CA ASP A 158 -10.91 1.71 -22.33
C ASP A 158 -12.15 0.86 -22.64
N LYS A 159 -12.15 -0.42 -22.26
CA LYS A 159 -13.31 -1.32 -22.45
C LYS A 159 -14.54 -0.91 -21.64
N TYR A 160 -14.38 -0.22 -20.52
CA TYR A 160 -15.50 0.28 -19.72
C TYR A 160 -16.02 1.63 -20.21
N LEU A 161 -15.20 2.39 -20.93
CA LEU A 161 -15.54 3.73 -21.44
C LEU A 161 -16.06 3.71 -22.88
N SER A 162 -15.75 2.66 -23.65
CA SER A 162 -16.21 2.43 -25.03
C SER A 162 -17.57 1.73 -25.08
#